data_AF-A0A0J8AXC0-F1
#
_entry.id   AF-A0A0J8AXC0-F1
#
_cell.length_a   1.000
_cell.length_b   1.000
_cell.length_c   1.000
_cell.angle_alpha   90.00
_cell.angle_beta   90.00
_cell.angle_gamma   90.00
#
_symmetry.space_group_name_H-M   'P 1'
#
loop_
_entity.id
_entity.type
_entity.pdbx_description
1 polymer ?
#
loop_
_entity_poly.entity_id
_entity_poly.type
_entity_poly.pdbx_seq_one_letter_code
_entity_poly.pdbx_strand_id
1 'polypeptide(L)'
;MVRNRWKFSIGRSYPDHVYFFFVTSHKEINSFRWVIRMLKEADDEVHNLWAVNKNFVDNKTFQFHIYVTSAPDNCKPFGPINIEDDVKFWGSKLHADENLVLVNAEWTEIELLNALQCPPKKTQRLGNIYVHRGRPDWSKQFENVANTHPANDIGVAYCGNPVIASNLKE
;
A
#
# COMPACT_ATOMS: atom_id res chain seq x y z
N MET A 1 -2.05 2.05 18.70
CA MET A 1 -2.33 1.57 17.33
C MET A 1 -3.82 1.79 17.08
N VAL A 2 -4.19 2.86 16.38
CA VAL A 2 -5.60 3.16 16.08
C VAL A 2 -6.05 2.22 14.97
N ARG A 3 -6.80 1.17 15.32
CA ARG A 3 -7.45 0.26 14.38
C ARG A 3 -8.78 0.88 13.94
N ASN A 4 -8.74 2.00 13.21
CA ASN A 4 -9.94 2.43 12.51
C ASN A 4 -10.03 1.59 11.24
N ARG A 5 -10.75 0.46 11.33
CA ARG A 5 -11.00 -0.41 10.18
C ARG A 5 -12.03 0.27 9.31
N TRP A 6 -11.71 0.45 8.05
CA TRP A 6 -12.64 0.98 7.08
C TRP A 6 -13.74 -0.05 6.95
N LYS A 7 -14.93 0.25 7.47
CA LYS A 7 -16.08 -0.65 7.33
C LYS A 7 -16.63 -0.53 5.91
N PHE A 8 -15.84 -0.97 4.93
CA PHE A 8 -16.27 -1.04 3.54
C PHE A 8 -17.39 -2.06 3.33
N SER A 9 -17.57 -2.98 4.29
CA SER A 9 -18.64 -4.00 4.33
C SER A 9 -20.07 -3.44 4.41
N ILE A 10 -20.26 -2.12 4.60
CA ILE A 10 -21.57 -1.44 4.52
C ILE A 10 -21.76 -0.65 3.21
N GLY A 11 -20.92 -0.88 2.20
CA GLY A 11 -21.06 -0.26 0.87
C GLY A 11 -20.81 1.24 0.86
N ARG A 12 -20.11 1.78 1.86
CA ARG A 12 -19.72 3.19 1.94
C ARG A 12 -18.22 3.29 2.21
N SER A 13 -17.57 4.20 1.52
CA SER A 13 -16.18 4.57 1.74
C SER A 13 -16.02 6.08 1.67
N TYR A 14 -15.30 6.64 2.63
CA TYR A 14 -14.85 8.02 2.61
C TYR A 14 -13.41 8.07 3.09
N PRO A 15 -12.48 8.72 2.37
CA PRO A 15 -12.69 9.50 1.15
C PRO A 15 -12.96 8.65 -0.11
N ASP A 16 -13.35 9.32 -1.19
CA ASP A 16 -13.48 8.71 -2.53
C ASP A 16 -12.11 8.44 -3.17
N HIS A 17 -11.13 9.30 -2.92
CA HIS A 17 -9.78 9.20 -3.45
C HIS A 17 -8.77 9.27 -2.31
N VAL A 18 -7.90 8.26 -2.24
CA VAL A 18 -6.85 8.11 -1.24
C VAL A 18 -5.57 7.65 -1.93
N TYR A 19 -4.51 8.43 -1.72
CA TYR A 19 -3.16 8.09 -2.11
C TYR A 19 -2.32 7.95 -0.85
N PHE A 20 -1.82 6.75 -0.59
CA PHE A 20 -0.95 6.47 0.53
C PHE A 20 0.48 6.32 0.05
N PHE A 21 1.39 7.15 0.58
CA PHE A 21 2.80 7.12 0.23
C PHE A 21 3.64 6.65 1.41
N PHE A 22 4.30 5.50 1.25
CA PHE A 22 5.20 4.94 2.24
C PHE A 22 6.64 4.96 1.71
N VAL A 23 7.52 5.70 2.36
CA VAL A 23 8.94 5.78 2.00
C VAL A 23 9.75 5.08 3.08
N THR A 24 10.50 4.05 2.71
CA THR A 24 11.30 3.24 3.66
C THR A 24 12.71 3.00 3.12
N SER A 25 13.68 2.81 4.01
CA SER A 25 14.99 2.28 3.62
C SER A 25 14.92 0.77 3.39
N HIS A 26 15.68 0.26 2.42
CA HIS A 26 15.76 -1.17 2.12
C HIS A 26 16.09 -2.02 3.35
N LYS A 27 17.02 -1.54 4.20
CA LYS A 27 17.41 -2.23 5.44
C LYS A 27 16.28 -2.41 6.46
N GLU A 28 15.22 -1.61 6.36
CA GLU A 28 14.10 -1.58 7.32
C GLU A 28 12.91 -2.43 6.88
N ILE A 29 12.90 -2.95 5.65
CA ILE A 29 11.76 -3.72 5.12
C ILE A 29 11.37 -4.87 6.04
N ASN A 30 12.35 -5.55 6.64
CA ASN A 30 12.09 -6.66 7.56
C ASN A 30 11.38 -6.20 8.85
N SER A 31 11.64 -4.99 9.32
CA SER A 31 10.97 -4.39 10.49
C SER A 31 9.53 -3.97 10.17
N PHE A 32 9.22 -3.72 8.90
CA PHE A 32 7.91 -3.29 8.42
C PHE A 32 7.10 -4.40 7.75
N ARG A 33 7.40 -5.69 8.01
CA ARG A 33 6.60 -6.82 7.48
C ARG A 33 5.12 -6.73 7.88
N TRP A 34 4.82 -6.20 9.06
CA TRP A 34 3.44 -5.96 9.49
C TRP A 34 2.68 -4.97 8.59
N VAL A 35 3.39 -4.05 7.92
CA VAL A 35 2.78 -3.12 6.94
C VAL A 35 2.34 -3.88 5.70
N ILE A 36 3.11 -4.88 5.25
CA ILE A 36 2.74 -5.74 4.10
C ILE A 36 1.40 -6.42 4.37
N ARG A 37 1.22 -6.98 5.58
CA ARG A 37 -0.03 -7.59 6.00
C ARG A 37 -1.18 -6.60 6.07
N MET A 38 -0.95 -5.44 6.66
CA MET A 38 -1.95 -4.36 6.72
C MET A 38 -2.38 -3.92 5.31
N LEU A 39 -1.45 -3.82 4.36
CA LEU A 39 -1.75 -3.48 2.97
C LEU A 39 -2.50 -4.59 2.25
N LYS A 40 -2.22 -5.86 2.56
CA LYS A 40 -2.99 -7.00 2.04
C LYS A 40 -4.43 -6.92 2.49
N GLU A 41 -4.65 -6.73 3.79
CA GLU A 41 -6.01 -6.55 4.34
C GLU A 41 -6.71 -5.36 3.69
N ALA A 42 -6.04 -4.22 3.56
CA ALA A 42 -6.63 -3.03 2.95
C ALA A 42 -6.99 -3.23 1.47
N ASP A 43 -6.13 -3.88 0.68
CA ASP A 43 -6.40 -4.11 -0.74
C ASP A 43 -7.50 -5.17 -0.94
N ASP A 44 -7.53 -6.21 -0.12
CA ASP A 44 -8.62 -7.19 -0.10
C ASP A 44 -9.96 -6.51 0.25
N GLU A 45 -9.99 -5.61 1.23
CA GLU A 45 -11.19 -4.84 1.56
C GLU A 45 -11.65 -3.93 0.40
N VAL A 46 -10.72 -3.33 -0.36
CA VAL A 46 -11.04 -2.54 -1.56
C VAL A 46 -11.64 -3.41 -2.66
N HIS A 47 -11.08 -4.60 -2.90
CA HIS A 47 -11.63 -5.54 -3.89
C HIS A 47 -13.03 -6.02 -3.50
N ASN A 48 -13.26 -6.25 -2.20
CA ASN A 48 -14.60 -6.53 -1.67
C ASN A 48 -15.57 -5.38 -1.92
N LEU A 49 -15.15 -4.13 -1.68
CA LEU A 49 -15.98 -2.96 -1.95
C LEU A 49 -16.40 -2.88 -3.43
N TRP A 50 -15.47 -3.14 -4.36
CA TRP A 50 -15.73 -3.15 -5.79
C TRP A 50 -16.62 -4.31 -6.24
N ALA A 51 -16.46 -5.48 -5.64
CA ALA A 51 -17.31 -6.64 -5.93
C ALA A 51 -18.77 -6.38 -5.55
N VAL A 52 -19.01 -5.71 -4.42
CA VAL A 52 -20.36 -5.33 -3.96
C VAL A 52 -20.91 -4.13 -4.75
N ASN A 53 -20.05 -3.16 -5.10
CA ASN A 53 -20.45 -1.91 -5.75
C ASN A 53 -19.64 -1.66 -7.03
N LYS A 54 -20.03 -2.32 -8.13
CA LYS A 54 -19.30 -2.23 -9.41
C LYS A 54 -19.10 -0.79 -9.92
N ASN A 55 -20.05 0.10 -9.63
CA ASN A 55 -19.99 1.52 -10.01
C ASN A 55 -18.87 2.31 -9.29
N PHE A 56 -18.26 1.76 -8.25
CA PHE A 56 -17.18 2.42 -7.51
C PHE A 56 -15.79 2.18 -8.12
N VAL A 57 -15.64 1.20 -9.01
CA VAL A 57 -14.36 0.93 -9.67
C VAL A 57 -13.86 2.15 -10.45
N ASP A 58 -14.78 2.85 -11.12
CA ASP A 58 -14.43 3.99 -11.97
C ASP A 58 -14.39 5.33 -11.21
N ASN A 59 -15.07 5.41 -10.06
CA ASN A 59 -15.30 6.66 -9.34
C ASN A 59 -14.48 6.79 -8.05
N LYS A 60 -13.79 5.74 -7.61
CA LYS A 60 -12.98 5.75 -6.39
C LYS A 60 -11.56 5.33 -6.68
N THR A 61 -10.63 5.93 -5.95
CA THR A 61 -9.21 5.66 -6.11
C THR A 61 -8.60 5.31 -4.77
N PHE A 62 -8.05 4.11 -4.66
CA PHE A 62 -7.21 3.71 -3.53
C PHE A 62 -5.88 3.28 -4.11
N GLN A 63 -4.82 4.03 -3.86
CA GLN A 63 -3.48 3.70 -4.37
C GLN A 63 -2.47 3.75 -3.22
N PHE A 64 -1.68 2.68 -3.11
CA PHE A 64 -0.63 2.57 -2.10
C PHE A 64 0.73 2.58 -2.80
N HIS A 65 1.45 3.68 -2.72
CA HIS A 65 2.77 3.84 -3.31
C HIS A 65 3.85 3.58 -2.26
N ILE A 66 4.69 2.58 -2.49
CA ILE A 66 5.80 2.24 -1.61
C ILE A 66 7.11 2.56 -2.33
N TYR A 67 7.88 3.47 -1.76
CA TYR A 67 9.20 3.88 -2.24
C TYR A 67 10.29 3.25 -1.39
N VAL A 68 11.05 2.35 -2.00
CA VAL A 68 12.18 1.67 -1.36
C VAL A 68 13.47 2.41 -1.72
N THR A 69 14.05 3.08 -0.74
CA THR A 69 15.29 3.82 -0.86
C THR A 69 16.50 2.95 -0.53
N SER A 70 17.66 3.28 -1.13
CA SER A 70 18.94 2.59 -0.86
C SER A 70 18.91 1.07 -1.13
N ALA A 71 18.06 0.61 -2.06
CA ALA A 71 18.07 -0.78 -2.48
C ALA A 71 19.36 -1.11 -3.25
N PRO A 72 20.02 -2.24 -2.98
CA PRO A 72 21.22 -2.65 -3.70
C PRO A 72 20.90 -3.00 -5.16
N ASP A 73 21.85 -2.79 -6.07
CA ASP A 73 21.69 -3.14 -7.50
C ASP A 73 21.67 -4.65 -7.74
N ASN A 74 22.33 -5.41 -6.90
CA ASN A 74 22.41 -6.87 -6.93
C ASN A 74 21.46 -7.55 -5.92
N CYS A 75 20.32 -6.91 -5.64
CA CYS A 75 19.29 -7.53 -4.80
C CYS A 75 18.86 -8.88 -5.39
N LYS A 76 18.56 -9.83 -4.50
CA LYS A 76 17.99 -11.13 -4.89
C LYS A 76 16.60 -11.21 -4.25
N PRO A 77 15.56 -11.61 -5.01
CA PRO A 77 14.27 -11.89 -4.41
C PRO A 77 14.45 -12.97 -3.34
N PHE A 78 13.61 -12.94 -2.31
CA PHE A 78 13.54 -14.09 -1.41
C PHE A 78 13.11 -15.30 -2.24
N GLY A 79 13.83 -16.39 -2.07
CA GLY A 79 13.41 -17.68 -2.59
C GLY A 79 12.12 -18.16 -1.91
N PRO A 80 11.67 -19.39 -2.16
CA PRO A 80 10.56 -19.97 -1.42
C PRO A 80 10.86 -19.90 0.10
N ILE A 81 10.03 -19.15 0.83
CA ILE A 81 10.13 -19.03 2.29
C ILE A 81 9.18 -20.04 2.90
N ASN A 82 9.70 -20.94 3.74
CA ASN A 82 8.87 -21.72 4.64
C ASN A 82 8.65 -20.91 5.93
N ILE A 83 7.44 -20.36 6.10
CA ILE A 83 7.08 -19.61 7.30
C ILE A 83 6.52 -20.60 8.33
N GLU A 84 7.31 -20.95 9.33
CA GLU A 84 6.89 -21.85 10.41
C GLU A 84 5.93 -21.17 11.41
N ASP A 85 6.19 -19.90 11.72
CA ASP A 85 5.39 -19.08 12.64
C ASP A 85 4.96 -17.79 11.96
N ASP A 86 3.72 -17.82 11.46
CA ASP A 86 3.09 -16.71 10.74
C ASP A 86 3.00 -15.42 11.56
N VAL A 87 2.63 -15.52 12.84
CA VAL A 87 2.46 -14.35 13.71
C VAL A 87 3.81 -13.72 14.03
N LYS A 88 4.84 -14.53 14.27
CA LYS A 88 6.20 -14.03 14.50
C LYS A 88 6.79 -13.39 13.24
N PHE A 89 6.46 -13.92 12.06
CA PHE A 89 7.00 -13.41 10.81
C PHE A 89 6.33 -12.10 10.35
N TRP A 90 5.01 -12.03 10.43
CA TRP A 90 4.22 -10.90 9.92
C TRP A 90 3.68 -9.95 11.01
N GLY A 91 3.68 -10.36 12.28
CA GLY A 91 3.25 -9.56 13.43
C GLY A 91 1.79 -9.76 13.85
N SER A 92 0.84 -9.78 12.92
CA SER A 92 -0.59 -10.01 13.19
C SER A 92 -1.13 -11.15 12.34
N LYS A 93 -2.21 -11.82 12.77
CA LYS A 93 -2.94 -12.75 11.90
C LYS A 93 -3.75 -11.97 10.87
N LEU A 94 -3.83 -12.48 9.65
CA LEU A 94 -4.83 -12.02 8.68
C LEU A 94 -6.23 -12.25 9.25
N HIS A 95 -7.10 -11.27 9.09
CA HIS A 95 -8.49 -11.46 9.46
C HIS A 95 -9.22 -12.28 8.39
N ALA A 96 -9.62 -13.50 8.75
CA ALA A 96 -10.66 -14.21 8.03
C ALA A 96 -11.99 -13.99 8.75
N ASP A 97 -13.07 -13.73 8.00
CA ASP A 97 -14.43 -13.94 8.47
C ASP A 97 -14.96 -15.15 7.73
N GLU A 98 -15.07 -16.29 8.43
CA GLU A 98 -15.49 -17.57 7.85
C GLU A 98 -16.91 -17.53 7.28
N ASN A 99 -17.71 -16.52 7.64
CA ASN A 99 -19.10 -16.38 7.21
C ASN A 99 -19.25 -15.50 5.95
N LEU A 100 -18.18 -14.92 5.42
CA LEU A 100 -18.21 -14.03 4.26
C LEU A 100 -17.39 -14.61 3.11
N VAL A 101 -18.01 -14.68 1.91
CA VAL A 101 -17.27 -14.93 0.67
C VAL A 101 -16.60 -13.63 0.28
N LEU A 102 -15.30 -13.52 0.59
CA LEU A 102 -14.48 -12.35 0.28
C LEU A 102 -13.79 -12.49 -1.07
N VAL A 103 -13.81 -11.44 -1.86
CA VAL A 103 -12.97 -11.26 -3.06
C VAL A 103 -11.64 -10.67 -2.61
N ASN A 104 -10.58 -11.42 -2.82
CA ASN A 104 -9.22 -11.02 -2.46
C ASN A 104 -8.48 -10.46 -3.67
N ALA A 105 -7.52 -9.57 -3.42
CA ALA A 105 -6.59 -9.11 -4.43
C ALA A 105 -5.72 -10.26 -4.95
N GLU A 106 -5.39 -10.24 -6.24
CA GLU A 106 -4.62 -11.27 -6.96
C GLU A 106 -3.11 -11.20 -6.68
N TRP A 107 -2.72 -11.06 -5.41
CA TRP A 107 -1.34 -11.08 -4.96
C TRP A 107 -1.24 -11.53 -3.50
N THR A 108 -0.05 -12.00 -3.12
CA THR A 108 0.29 -12.55 -1.81
C THR A 108 1.31 -11.68 -1.07
N GLU A 109 1.33 -11.77 0.24
CA GLU A 109 2.26 -11.01 1.08
C GLU A 109 3.73 -11.31 0.74
N ILE A 110 4.03 -12.54 0.32
CA ILE A 110 5.37 -12.95 -0.14
C ILE A 110 5.75 -12.25 -1.45
N GLU A 111 4.81 -12.10 -2.38
CA GLU A 111 5.06 -11.38 -3.64
C GLU A 111 5.36 -9.90 -3.37
N LEU A 112 4.60 -9.26 -2.47
CA LEU A 112 4.89 -7.89 -2.08
C LEU A 112 6.22 -7.79 -1.32
N LEU A 113 6.51 -8.70 -0.39
CA LEU A 113 7.81 -8.74 0.29
C LEU A 113 8.96 -8.86 -0.71
N ASN A 114 8.82 -9.71 -1.72
CA ASN A 114 9.80 -9.88 -2.79
C ASN A 114 10.00 -8.60 -3.60
N ALA A 115 8.90 -7.96 -4.00
CA ALA A 115 8.93 -6.69 -4.71
C ALA A 115 9.62 -5.60 -3.87
N LEU A 116 9.42 -5.57 -2.56
CA LEU A 116 10.07 -4.61 -1.68
C LEU A 116 11.56 -4.91 -1.47
N GLN A 117 11.91 -6.18 -1.29
CA GLN A 117 13.29 -6.61 -1.06
C GLN A 117 14.17 -6.46 -2.30
N CYS A 118 13.56 -6.54 -3.49
CA CYS A 118 14.26 -6.28 -4.74
C CYS A 118 13.39 -5.42 -5.67
N PRO A 119 13.31 -4.11 -5.40
CA PRO A 119 12.41 -3.23 -6.13
C PRO A 119 12.88 -3.12 -7.58
N PRO A 120 11.97 -3.37 -8.55
CA PRO A 120 12.32 -3.34 -9.96
C PRO A 120 12.70 -1.92 -10.39
N LYS A 121 13.48 -1.83 -11.47
CA LYS A 121 13.91 -0.52 -12.04
C LYS A 121 12.72 0.30 -12.55
N LYS A 122 11.68 -0.37 -13.03
CA LYS A 122 10.39 0.23 -13.37
C LYS A 122 9.39 -0.09 -12.26
N THR A 123 8.45 0.82 -12.01
CA THR A 123 7.39 0.61 -11.03
C THR A 123 6.66 -0.71 -11.29
N GLN A 124 6.54 -1.54 -10.26
CA GLN A 124 5.74 -2.76 -10.28
C GLN A 124 4.40 -2.49 -9.60
N ARG A 125 3.33 -3.02 -10.19
CA ARG A 125 1.98 -2.95 -9.64
C ARG A 125 1.54 -4.32 -9.15
N LEU A 126 0.96 -4.38 -7.95
CA LEU A 126 0.33 -5.54 -7.33
C LEU A 126 -1.04 -5.08 -6.81
N GLY A 127 -2.12 -5.38 -7.53
CA GLY A 127 -3.45 -4.83 -7.21
C GLY A 127 -3.43 -3.29 -7.19
N ASN A 128 -3.75 -2.70 -6.04
CA ASN A 128 -3.71 -1.25 -5.81
C ASN A 128 -2.37 -0.74 -5.25
N ILE A 129 -1.35 -1.60 -5.17
CA ILE A 129 -0.04 -1.29 -4.61
C ILE A 129 0.97 -1.04 -5.74
N TYR A 130 1.72 0.05 -5.62
CA TYR A 130 2.75 0.47 -6.55
C TYR A 130 4.10 0.49 -5.84
N VAL A 131 5.03 -0.38 -6.25
CA VAL A 131 6.37 -0.48 -5.67
C VAL A 131 7.36 0.26 -6.56
N HIS A 132 8.07 1.21 -5.97
CA HIS A 132 9.03 2.10 -6.63
C HIS A 132 10.43 1.93 -6.03
N ARG A 133 11.45 2.00 -6.89
CA ARG A 133 12.85 2.08 -6.47
C ARG A 133 13.28 3.55 -6.39
N GLY A 134 13.80 3.96 -5.24
CA GLY A 134 14.31 5.31 -5.02
C GLY A 134 13.38 6.19 -4.20
N ARG A 135 13.46 7.51 -4.44
CA ARG A 135 12.66 8.52 -3.73
C ARG A 135 11.52 9.03 -4.61
N PRO A 136 10.38 9.41 -4.02
CA PRO A 136 9.31 10.07 -4.75
C PRO A 136 9.74 11.44 -5.25
N ASP A 137 9.23 11.82 -6.42
CA ASP A 137 9.20 13.19 -6.92
C ASP A 137 7.84 13.78 -6.52
N TRP A 138 7.80 14.50 -5.39
CA TRP A 138 6.56 14.96 -4.78
C TRP A 138 5.81 15.95 -5.66
N SER A 139 6.51 16.86 -6.34
CA SER A 139 5.90 17.81 -7.26
C SER A 139 5.13 17.09 -8.36
N LYS A 140 5.72 16.04 -8.96
CA LYS A 140 5.01 15.19 -9.93
C LYS A 140 3.87 14.40 -9.33
N GLN A 141 3.99 13.92 -8.09
CA GLN A 141 2.89 13.22 -7.43
C GLN A 141 1.70 14.17 -7.21
N PHE A 142 1.95 15.36 -6.67
CA PHE A 142 0.91 16.35 -6.44
C PHE A 142 0.28 16.86 -7.72
N GLU A 143 1.09 17.15 -8.75
CA GLU A 143 0.60 17.51 -10.09
C GLU A 143 -0.30 16.41 -10.67
N ASN A 144 0.12 15.14 -10.57
CA ASN A 144 -0.69 14.03 -11.05
C ASN A 144 -2.03 13.93 -10.30
N VAL A 145 -2.03 14.04 -8.98
CA VAL A 145 -3.27 13.99 -8.18
C VAL A 145 -4.18 15.17 -8.52
N ALA A 146 -3.63 16.39 -8.63
CA ALA A 146 -4.39 17.60 -8.98
C ALA A 146 -4.99 17.54 -10.39
N ASN A 147 -4.26 16.98 -11.36
CA ASN A 147 -4.77 16.81 -12.72
C ASN A 147 -5.79 15.68 -12.86
N THR A 148 -5.70 14.66 -11.99
CA THR A 148 -6.62 13.51 -12.03
C THR A 148 -7.96 13.84 -11.38
N HIS A 149 -7.95 14.63 -10.30
CA HIS A 149 -9.14 14.90 -9.49
C HIS A 149 -9.49 16.39 -9.52
N PRO A 150 -10.68 16.79 -10.00
CA PRO A 150 -11.09 18.20 -10.10
C PRO A 150 -11.46 18.83 -8.74
N ALA A 151 -10.95 18.30 -7.63
CA ALA A 151 -11.23 18.80 -6.29
C ALA A 151 -10.48 20.12 -6.05
N ASN A 152 -11.16 21.08 -5.42
CA ASN A 152 -10.57 22.39 -5.12
C ASN A 152 -9.54 22.32 -3.98
N ASP A 153 -9.69 21.35 -3.07
CA ASP A 153 -8.84 21.19 -1.89
C ASP A 153 -8.46 19.71 -1.69
N ILE A 154 -7.16 19.44 -1.53
CA ILE A 154 -6.61 18.10 -1.27
C ILE A 154 -5.89 18.13 0.07
N GLY A 155 -6.40 17.36 1.04
CA GLY A 155 -5.77 17.23 2.35
C GLY A 155 -4.54 16.33 2.31
N VAL A 156 -3.39 16.82 2.79
CA VAL A 156 -2.15 16.05 2.91
C VAL A 156 -1.82 15.84 4.38
N ALA A 157 -1.82 14.59 4.82
CA ALA A 157 -1.36 14.20 6.15
C ALA A 157 0.04 13.59 6.07
N TYR A 158 0.93 14.00 6.96
CA TYR A 158 2.31 13.51 7.00
C TYR A 158 2.68 12.98 8.38
N CYS A 159 3.35 11.82 8.41
CA CYS A 159 3.92 11.24 9.61
C CYS A 159 5.27 10.60 9.27
N GLY A 160 6.36 11.15 9.78
CA GLY A 160 7.71 10.61 9.52
C GLY A 160 8.83 11.59 9.85
N ASN A 161 10.00 11.37 9.25
CA ASN A 161 11.19 12.21 9.43
C ASN A 161 10.92 13.70 9.04
N PRO A 162 11.24 14.68 9.89
CA PRO A 162 11.03 16.10 9.60
C PRO A 162 11.63 16.60 8.26
N VAL A 163 12.72 15.99 7.78
CA VAL A 163 13.36 16.35 6.51
C VAL A 163 12.46 16.03 5.30
N ILE A 164 11.64 14.99 5.38
CA ILE A 164 10.66 14.72 4.30
C ILE A 164 9.48 15.69 4.43
N ALA A 165 9.12 16.10 5.65
CA ALA A 165 8.06 17.08 5.88
C ALA A 165 8.35 18.43 5.23
N SER A 166 9.60 18.90 5.24
CA SER A 166 9.98 20.15 4.58
C SER A 166 9.80 20.07 3.06
N ASN A 167 10.18 18.94 2.44
CA ASN A 167 9.98 18.71 1.00
C ASN A 167 8.50 18.59 0.58
N LEU A 168 7.58 18.37 1.52
CA LEU A 168 6.14 18.28 1.26
C LEU A 168 5.40 19.62 1.42
N LYS A 169 6.05 20.62 2.02
CA LYS A 169 5.48 21.96 2.24
C LYS A 169 5.80 22.95 1.13
N GLU A 170 6.83 22.67 0.34
CA GLU A 170 7.25 23.45 -0.82
C GLU A 170 6.40 23.12 -2.05
#